data_AF-A0A7K8HA57-F1
#
_entry.id   AF-A0A7K8HA57-F1
#
_cell.length_a   1.000
_cell.length_b   1.000
_cell.length_c   1.000
_cell.angle_alpha   90.00
_cell.angle_beta   90.00
_cell.angle_gamma   90.00
#
_symmetry.space_group_name_H-M   'P 1'
#
loop_
_entity.id
_entity.type
_entity.pdbx_description
1 polymer ?
#
loop_
_entity_poly.entity_id
_entity_poly.type
_entity_poly.pdbx_seq_one_letter_code
_entity_poly.pdbx_strand_id
1 'polypeptide(L)'
;RKPSGAGNFSFTRYHISEALVDREVDGEQPDAHLAAEEEGRRLEELQRKAEWERRKQLEKAHVRGSHALKKIQLAKDRERLLEELEQMQAQDRMRRRQVVAQMPPQLAVPPYKRMEIKEERQRELESAFEEMYSEDWNMKGDLILQFEPQPLPAPSNRTQDNDL
;
A
#
# COMPACT_ATOMS: atom_id res chain seq x y z
N ARG A 1 7.94 -45.64 -78.22
CA ARG A 1 8.29 -44.61 -77.19
C ARG A 1 9.80 -44.69 -76.98
N LYS A 2 10.54 -43.61 -77.28
CA LYS A 2 12.01 -43.53 -77.15
C LYS A 2 12.38 -43.34 -75.68
N PRO A 3 13.39 -44.02 -75.11
CA PRO A 3 14.06 -43.49 -73.93
C PRO A 3 15.00 -42.35 -74.39
N SER A 4 14.85 -41.21 -73.71
CA SER A 4 15.60 -39.98 -73.96
C SER A 4 17.04 -40.11 -73.51
N GLY A 5 17.94 -39.48 -74.27
CA GLY A 5 19.39 -39.54 -74.14
C GLY A 5 19.93 -39.36 -72.73
N ALA A 6 20.69 -40.36 -72.28
CA ALA A 6 21.81 -40.12 -71.39
C ALA A 6 22.90 -39.43 -72.22
N GLY A 7 23.39 -38.29 -71.73
CA GLY A 7 24.35 -37.45 -72.45
C GLY A 7 25.60 -38.23 -72.87
N ASN A 8 26.11 -37.90 -74.06
CA ASN A 8 27.38 -38.40 -74.58
C ASN A 8 28.53 -37.89 -73.70
N PHE A 9 28.89 -38.65 -72.66
CA PHE A 9 30.16 -38.44 -71.96
C PHE A 9 31.30 -38.83 -72.90
N SER A 10 32.02 -37.83 -73.41
CA SER A 10 33.30 -38.05 -74.09
C SER A 10 34.37 -38.34 -73.04
N PHE A 11 34.62 -39.62 -72.78
CA PHE A 11 35.74 -40.03 -71.93
C PHE A 11 37.05 -39.73 -72.64
N THR A 12 37.73 -38.65 -72.24
CA THR A 12 39.12 -38.39 -72.63
C THR A 12 40.03 -39.18 -71.69
N ARG A 13 40.46 -40.37 -72.12
CA ARG A 13 41.38 -41.21 -71.36
C ARG A 13 42.82 -40.77 -71.65
N TYR A 14 43.33 -39.83 -70.85
CA TYR A 14 44.75 -39.50 -70.85
C TYR A 14 45.53 -40.58 -70.10
N HIS A 15 46.58 -41.13 -70.70
CA HIS A 15 47.53 -42.01 -70.03
C HIS A 15 48.57 -41.15 -69.30
N ILE A 16 48.24 -40.75 -68.07
CA ILE A 16 49.23 -40.13 -67.17
C ILE A 16 50.13 -41.26 -66.66
N SER A 17 51.45 -41.10 -66.81
CA SER A 17 52.44 -42.07 -66.35
C SER A 17 52.36 -42.24 -64.84
N GLU A 18 52.38 -43.49 -64.35
CA GLU A 18 52.20 -43.81 -62.93
C GLU A 18 53.21 -43.10 -62.01
N ALA A 19 54.41 -42.80 -62.52
CA ALA A 19 55.45 -42.06 -61.81
C ALA A 19 55.13 -40.57 -61.55
N LEU A 20 54.12 -40.01 -62.21
CA LEU A 20 53.68 -38.62 -62.04
C LEU A 20 52.42 -38.50 -61.18
N VAL A 21 51.91 -39.63 -60.68
CA VAL A 21 50.73 -39.70 -59.81
C VAL A 21 51.21 -40.11 -58.43
N ASP A 22 51.05 -39.22 -57.44
CA ASP A 22 51.18 -39.60 -56.03
C ASP A 22 50.05 -40.56 -55.70
N ARG A 23 50.36 -41.85 -55.77
CA ARG A 23 49.50 -42.91 -55.25
C ARG A 23 49.82 -43.05 -53.77
N GLU A 24 48.77 -42.98 -52.95
CA GLU A 24 48.89 -43.36 -51.55
C GLU A 24 49.51 -44.75 -51.50
N VAL A 25 50.63 -44.88 -50.78
CA VAL A 25 51.29 -46.16 -50.56
C VAL A 25 50.25 -47.07 -49.87
N ASP A 26 50.14 -48.34 -50.27
CA ASP A 26 49.22 -49.32 -49.69
C ASP A 26 49.51 -49.54 -48.18
N GLY A 27 49.13 -48.57 -47.36
CA GLY A 27 49.09 -48.69 -45.92
C GLY A 27 47.82 -49.41 -45.51
N GLU A 28 47.85 -50.10 -44.37
CA GLU A 28 46.65 -50.70 -43.79
C GLU A 28 45.63 -49.58 -43.51
N GLN A 29 44.65 -49.42 -44.40
CA GLN A 29 43.53 -48.52 -44.17
C GLN A 29 42.65 -49.14 -43.07
N PRO A 30 42.41 -48.43 -41.95
CA PRO A 30 41.51 -48.93 -40.93
C PRO A 30 40.10 -49.06 -41.50
N ASP A 31 39.36 -50.05 -41.02
CA ASP A 31 38.00 -50.29 -41.48
C ASP A 31 37.11 -49.06 -41.17
N ALA A 32 36.70 -48.37 -42.24
CA ALA A 32 35.88 -47.18 -42.17
C ALA A 32 34.52 -47.46 -41.48
N HIS A 33 34.02 -48.70 -41.56
CA HIS A 33 32.79 -49.09 -40.88
C HIS A 33 32.97 -49.08 -39.35
N LEU A 34 34.09 -49.61 -38.84
CA LEU A 34 34.37 -49.60 -37.39
C LEU A 34 34.52 -48.17 -36.86
N ALA A 35 35.25 -47.32 -37.59
CA ALA A 35 35.41 -45.91 -37.21
C ALA A 35 34.07 -45.16 -37.18
N ALA A 36 33.19 -45.42 -38.16
CA ALA A 36 31.85 -44.83 -38.21
C ALA A 36 30.94 -45.32 -37.06
N GLU A 37 31.03 -46.60 -36.68
CA GLU A 37 30.27 -47.13 -35.54
C GLU A 37 30.71 -46.50 -34.21
N GLU A 38 32.02 -46.32 -34.01
CA GLU A 38 32.53 -45.69 -32.79
C GLU A 38 32.08 -44.24 -32.67
N GLU A 39 32.16 -43.46 -33.76
CA GLU A 39 31.65 -42.09 -33.79
C GLU A 39 30.13 -42.03 -33.63
N GLY A 40 29.39 -43.00 -34.20
CA GLY A 40 27.95 -43.14 -33.98
C GLY A 40 27.61 -43.28 -32.49
N ARG A 41 28.33 -44.15 -31.77
CA ARG A 41 28.16 -44.32 -30.31
C ARG A 41 28.50 -43.03 -29.55
N ARG A 42 29.59 -42.35 -29.92
CA ARG A 42 29.97 -41.05 -29.30
C ARG A 42 28.88 -40.00 -29.48
N LEU A 43 28.32 -39.88 -30.69
CA LEU A 43 27.24 -38.95 -30.99
C LEU A 43 25.95 -39.29 -30.23
N GLU A 44 25.58 -40.57 -30.13
CA GLU A 44 24.44 -41.00 -29.32
C GLU A 44 24.58 -40.62 -27.85
N GLU A 45 25.77 -40.81 -27.26
CA GLU A 45 26.03 -40.41 -25.88
C GLU A 45 25.92 -38.90 -25.68
N LEU A 46 26.46 -38.12 -26.62
CA LEU A 46 26.35 -36.66 -26.59
C LEU A 46 24.90 -36.19 -26.71
N GLN A 47 24.13 -36.80 -27.62
CA GLN A 47 22.70 -36.50 -27.77
C GLN A 47 21.93 -36.81 -26.49
N ARG A 48 22.16 -37.99 -25.89
CA ARG A 48 21.56 -38.35 -24.61
C ARG A 48 21.89 -37.29 -23.55
N LYS A 49 23.17 -36.94 -23.36
CA LYS A 49 23.59 -35.92 -22.38
C LYS A 49 22.91 -34.57 -22.63
N ALA A 50 22.85 -34.12 -23.87
CA ALA A 50 22.20 -32.86 -24.24
C ALA A 50 20.69 -32.89 -23.91
N GLU A 51 20.00 -34.00 -24.16
CA GLU A 51 18.60 -34.17 -23.77
C GLU A 51 18.41 -34.15 -22.25
N TRP A 52 19.28 -34.84 -21.50
CA TRP A 52 19.27 -34.83 -20.04
C TRP A 52 19.45 -33.41 -19.48
N GLU A 53 20.41 -32.66 -20.02
CA GLU A 53 20.65 -31.27 -19.62
C GLU A 53 19.46 -30.37 -19.95
N ARG A 54 18.89 -30.51 -21.15
CA ARG A 54 17.69 -29.77 -21.56
C ARG A 54 16.53 -30.01 -20.61
N ARG A 55 16.25 -31.27 -20.24
CA ARG A 55 15.21 -31.62 -19.26
C ARG A 55 15.48 -30.96 -17.91
N LYS A 56 16.72 -31.06 -17.41
CA LYS A 56 17.14 -30.44 -16.15
C LYS A 56 16.97 -28.92 -16.16
N GLN A 57 17.28 -28.26 -17.27
CA GLN A 57 17.10 -26.82 -17.43
C GLN A 57 15.61 -26.44 -17.42
N LEU A 58 14.77 -27.19 -18.11
CA LEU A 58 13.32 -26.97 -18.13
C LEU A 58 12.70 -27.13 -16.74
N GLU A 59 13.07 -28.18 -16.00
CA GLU A 59 12.61 -28.38 -14.61
C GLU A 59 13.04 -27.21 -13.71
N LYS A 60 14.31 -26.79 -13.80
CA LYS A 60 14.81 -25.64 -13.05
C LYS A 60 14.06 -24.36 -13.40
N ALA A 61 13.80 -24.10 -14.68
CA ALA A 61 13.04 -22.94 -15.13
C ALA A 61 11.60 -22.99 -14.61
N HIS A 62 10.96 -24.17 -14.67
CA HIS A 62 9.62 -24.39 -14.16
C HIS A 62 9.52 -24.14 -12.65
N VAL A 63 10.44 -24.69 -11.85
CA VAL A 63 10.47 -24.47 -10.40
C VAL A 63 10.69 -22.99 -10.05
N ARG A 64 11.60 -22.32 -10.76
CA ARG A 64 11.85 -20.88 -10.55
C ARG A 64 10.63 -20.05 -10.93
N GLY A 65 10.00 -20.36 -12.06
CA GLY A 65 8.80 -19.69 -12.56
C GLY A 65 7.62 -19.86 -11.61
N SER A 66 7.33 -21.08 -11.16
CA SER A 66 6.24 -21.35 -10.23
C SER A 66 6.45 -20.67 -8.88
N HIS A 67 7.69 -20.69 -8.36
CA HIS A 67 8.04 -20.00 -7.13
C HIS A 67 7.92 -18.47 -7.26
N ALA A 68 8.39 -17.88 -8.37
CA ALA A 68 8.25 -16.45 -8.64
C ALA A 68 6.77 -16.04 -8.76
N LEU A 69 5.96 -16.82 -9.47
CA LEU A 69 4.52 -16.59 -9.60
C LEU A 69 3.82 -16.63 -8.24
N LYS A 70 4.13 -17.63 -7.39
CA LYS A 70 3.58 -17.73 -6.04
C LYS A 70 3.93 -16.51 -5.19
N LYS A 71 5.16 -15.99 -5.27
CA LYS A 71 5.56 -14.77 -4.56
C LYS A 71 4.76 -13.56 -5.01
N ILE A 72 4.55 -13.39 -6.31
CA ILE A 72 3.76 -12.29 -6.87
C ILE A 72 2.30 -12.38 -6.41
N GLN A 73 1.71 -13.58 -6.45
CA GLN A 73 0.34 -13.80 -5.96
C GLN A 73 0.22 -13.46 -4.47
N LEU A 74 1.13 -13.96 -3.63
CA LEU A 74 1.15 -13.65 -2.20
C LEU A 74 1.31 -12.15 -1.91
N ALA A 75 2.11 -11.43 -2.70
CA ALA A 75 2.25 -9.99 -2.56
C ALA A 75 0.93 -9.26 -2.89
N LYS A 76 0.27 -9.63 -3.99
CA LYS A 76 -1.03 -9.08 -4.37
C LYS A 76 -2.12 -9.39 -3.34
N ASP A 77 -2.16 -10.60 -2.82
CA ASP A 77 -3.11 -11.01 -1.79
C ASP A 77 -2.90 -10.21 -0.50
N ARG A 78 -1.63 -10.00 -0.12
CA ARG A 78 -1.28 -9.16 1.03
C ARG A 78 -1.75 -7.71 0.85
N GLU A 79 -1.50 -7.12 -0.32
CA GLU A 79 -1.94 -5.75 -0.64
C GLU A 79 -3.46 -5.63 -0.52
N ARG A 80 -4.20 -6.56 -1.15
CA ARG A 80 -5.66 -6.61 -1.07
C ARG A 80 -6.17 -6.69 0.37
N LEU A 81 -5.55 -7.54 1.20
CA LEU A 81 -5.93 -7.69 2.61
C LEU A 81 -5.67 -6.42 3.42
N LEU A 82 -4.60 -5.69 3.12
CA LEU A 82 -4.30 -4.42 3.79
C LEU A 82 -5.33 -3.34 3.42
N GLU A 83 -5.71 -3.26 2.15
CA GLU A 83 -6.76 -2.34 1.69
C GLU A 83 -8.11 -2.65 2.36
N GLU A 84 -8.48 -3.93 2.44
CA GLU A 84 -9.71 -4.36 3.11
C GLU A 84 -9.69 -4.02 4.61
N LEU A 85 -8.56 -4.26 5.27
CA LEU A 85 -8.38 -3.91 6.68
C LEU A 85 -8.50 -2.40 6.91
N GLU A 86 -7.90 -1.57 6.05
CA GLU A 86 -8.00 -0.12 6.13
C GLU A 86 -9.46 0.35 5.99
N GLN A 87 -10.19 -0.21 5.03
CA GLN A 87 -11.61 0.09 4.84
C GLN A 87 -12.44 -0.28 6.08
N MET A 88 -12.21 -1.46 6.66
CA MET A 88 -12.89 -1.87 7.90
C MET A 88 -12.57 -0.94 9.07
N GLN A 89 -11.30 -0.54 9.22
CA GLN A 89 -10.89 0.41 10.26
C GLN A 89 -11.49 1.80 10.05
N ALA A 90 -11.60 2.27 8.80
CA ALA A 90 -12.25 3.54 8.48
C ALA A 90 -13.75 3.51 8.81
N GLN A 91 -14.44 2.44 8.43
CA GLN A 91 -15.85 2.23 8.77
C GLN A 91 -16.07 2.13 10.28
N ASP A 92 -15.20 1.42 11.00
CA ASP A 92 -15.30 1.32 12.45
C ASP A 92 -15.07 2.67 13.14
N ARG A 93 -14.06 3.43 12.72
CA ARG A 93 -13.84 4.81 13.21
C ARG A 93 -15.06 5.70 12.93
N MET A 94 -15.66 5.60 11.75
CA MET A 94 -16.87 6.35 11.40
C MET A 94 -18.03 5.99 12.34
N ARG A 95 -18.28 4.68 12.55
CA ARG A 95 -19.31 4.21 13.48
C ARG A 95 -19.07 4.74 14.90
N ARG A 96 -17.85 4.63 15.42
CA ARG A 96 -17.51 5.15 16.76
C ARG A 96 -17.72 6.66 16.85
N ARG A 97 -17.32 7.43 15.83
CA ARG A 97 -17.55 8.88 15.78
C ARG A 97 -19.04 9.21 15.83
N GLN A 98 -19.86 8.47 15.08
CA GLN A 98 -21.31 8.64 15.09
C GLN A 98 -21.91 8.36 16.47
N VAL A 99 -21.45 7.31 17.17
CA VAL A 99 -21.89 7.02 18.53
C VAL A 99 -21.48 8.14 19.49
N VAL A 100 -20.22 8.58 19.46
CA VAL A 100 -19.73 9.68 20.32
C VAL A 100 -20.49 10.98 20.06
N ALA A 101 -20.84 11.28 18.80
CA ALA A 101 -21.64 12.45 18.45
C ALA A 101 -23.07 12.41 19.02
N GLN A 102 -23.62 11.21 19.23
CA GLN A 102 -24.92 11.04 19.89
C GLN A 102 -24.82 10.97 21.42
N MET A 103 -23.61 10.91 21.99
CA MET A 103 -23.43 10.88 23.44
C MET A 103 -23.65 12.26 24.06
N PRO A 104 -24.18 12.32 25.30
CA PRO A 104 -24.21 13.56 26.06
C PRO A 104 -22.81 14.19 26.20
N PRO A 105 -22.67 15.52 26.10
CA PRO A 105 -21.38 16.21 26.22
C PRO A 105 -20.72 15.99 27.59
N GLN A 106 -21.53 15.69 28.62
CA GLN A 106 -21.08 15.30 29.96
C GLN A 106 -20.43 13.91 30.02
N LEU A 107 -20.37 13.17 28.92
CA LEU A 107 -19.65 11.90 28.81
C LEU A 107 -18.60 11.99 27.69
N ALA A 108 -18.90 12.73 26.61
CA ALA A 108 -18.01 12.89 25.47
C ALA A 108 -16.80 13.81 25.73
N VAL A 109 -16.95 14.86 26.55
CA VAL A 109 -15.87 15.84 26.79
C VAL A 109 -15.00 15.36 27.96
N PRO A 110 -13.66 15.33 27.86
CA PRO A 110 -12.78 15.00 28.98
C PRO A 110 -12.96 15.95 30.19
N PRO A 111 -12.72 15.49 31.44
CA PRO A 111 -12.95 16.31 32.64
C PRO A 111 -12.22 17.65 32.64
N TYR A 112 -10.95 17.69 32.20
CA TYR A 112 -10.16 18.92 32.16
C TYR A 112 -10.76 19.97 31.22
N LYS A 113 -11.21 19.57 30.01
CA LYS A 113 -11.90 20.46 29.08
C LYS A 113 -13.21 21.01 29.64
N ARG A 114 -13.90 20.24 30.49
CA ARG A 114 -15.12 20.75 31.15
C ARG A 114 -14.80 21.84 32.17
N MET A 115 -13.65 21.76 32.84
CA MET A 115 -13.20 22.80 33.75
C MET A 115 -12.84 24.06 32.96
N GLU A 116 -12.07 23.92 31.88
CA GLU A 116 -11.73 25.03 30.97
C GLU A 116 -12.99 25.76 30.46
N ILE A 117 -14.00 25.03 29.95
CA ILE A 117 -15.26 25.61 29.48
C ILE A 117 -16.02 26.36 30.60
N LYS A 118 -15.97 25.84 31.83
CA LYS A 118 -16.60 26.51 32.98
C LYS A 118 -15.87 27.80 33.36
N GLU A 119 -14.54 27.77 33.39
CA GLU A 119 -13.72 28.94 33.69
C GLU A 119 -13.83 30.01 32.60
N GLU A 120 -13.90 29.60 31.33
CA GLU A 120 -14.16 30.51 30.20
C GLU A 120 -15.54 31.17 30.34
N ARG A 121 -16.58 30.39 30.61
CA ARG A 121 -17.92 30.93 30.89
C ARG A 121 -17.93 31.88 32.09
N GLN A 122 -17.17 31.60 33.14
CA GLN A 122 -17.05 32.49 34.29
C GLN A 122 -16.39 33.81 33.90
N ARG A 123 -15.28 33.76 33.15
CA ARG A 123 -14.60 34.96 32.64
C ARG A 123 -15.47 35.79 31.71
N GLU A 124 -16.24 35.18 30.83
CA GLU A 124 -17.19 35.89 29.96
C GLU A 124 -18.24 36.66 30.78
N LEU A 125 -18.75 36.05 31.86
CA LEU A 125 -19.69 36.71 32.77
C LEU A 125 -19.05 37.85 33.55
N GLU A 126 -17.83 37.65 34.06
CA GLU A 126 -17.06 38.70 34.74
C GLU A 126 -16.81 39.89 33.80
N SER A 127 -16.41 39.62 32.55
CA SER A 127 -16.22 40.65 31.53
C SER A 127 -17.51 41.40 31.20
N ALA A 128 -18.63 40.69 31.01
CA ALA A 128 -19.92 41.33 30.74
C ALA A 128 -20.40 42.19 31.92
N PHE A 129 -20.11 41.78 33.16
CA PHE A 129 -20.42 42.54 34.35
C PHE A 129 -19.55 43.80 34.45
N GLU A 130 -18.24 43.68 34.22
CA GLU A 130 -17.33 44.82 34.18
C GLU A 130 -17.73 45.82 33.10
N GLU A 131 -18.14 45.37 31.92
CA GLU A 131 -18.64 46.23 30.85
C GLU A 131 -19.88 47.03 31.28
N MET A 132 -20.92 46.34 31.78
CA MET A 132 -22.15 46.98 32.27
C MET A 132 -21.87 48.01 33.37
N TYR A 133 -20.99 47.69 34.33
CA TYR A 133 -20.71 48.59 35.45
C TYR A 133 -19.77 49.74 35.05
N SER A 134 -18.84 49.50 34.10
CA SER A 134 -17.96 50.53 33.54
C SER A 134 -18.71 51.57 32.72
N GLU A 135 -19.74 51.16 32.00
CA GLU A 135 -20.65 52.08 31.31
C GLU A 135 -21.47 52.92 32.31
N ASP A 136 -21.93 52.30 33.41
CA ASP A 136 -22.72 52.95 34.46
C ASP A 136 -21.91 53.97 35.30
N TRP A 137 -20.62 53.75 35.54
CA TRP A 137 -19.78 54.71 36.30
C TRP A 137 -19.46 56.00 35.54
N ASN A 138 -19.48 55.98 34.21
CA ASN A 138 -19.32 57.19 33.40
C ASN A 138 -20.59 58.07 33.40
N MET A 139 -21.74 57.58 33.88
CA MET A 139 -22.99 58.33 34.03
C MET A 139 -23.40 58.60 35.50
N LYS A 140 -22.92 57.83 36.48
CA LYS A 140 -23.28 58.00 37.91
C LYS A 140 -22.49 59.08 38.68
N GLY A 141 -21.74 59.93 37.97
CA GLY A 141 -21.29 61.21 38.54
C GLY A 141 -22.45 62.19 38.79
N ASP A 142 -23.52 62.12 37.99
CA ASP A 142 -24.55 63.16 37.95
C ASP A 142 -25.97 62.72 38.40
N LEU A 143 -26.20 61.44 38.72
CA LEU A 143 -27.54 60.97 39.12
C LEU A 143 -27.52 59.99 40.30
N ILE A 144 -27.03 60.46 41.44
CA ILE A 144 -27.58 59.97 42.72
C ILE A 144 -28.96 60.62 42.83
N LEU A 145 -30.03 59.84 42.66
CA LEU A 145 -31.38 60.29 42.96
C LEU A 145 -31.40 60.72 44.43
N GLN A 146 -31.29 62.03 44.69
CA GLN A 146 -31.45 62.59 46.03
C GLN A 146 -32.91 62.37 46.41
N PHE A 147 -33.18 61.27 47.09
CA PHE A 147 -34.43 61.13 47.82
C PHE A 147 -34.41 62.17 48.93
N GLU A 148 -35.24 63.20 48.78
CA GLU A 148 -35.54 64.11 49.87
C GLU A 148 -36.12 63.26 51.02
N PRO A 149 -35.49 63.21 52.21
CA PRO A 149 -35.99 62.38 53.29
C PRO A 149 -37.37 62.88 53.69
N GLN A 150 -38.39 62.05 53.48
CA GLN A 150 -39.76 62.35 53.88
C GLN A 150 -39.76 62.67 55.39
N PRO A 151 -40.26 63.85 55.82
CA PRO A 151 -40.20 64.23 57.21
C PRO A 151 -41.01 63.24 58.05
N LEU A 152 -40.38 62.70 59.09
CA LEU A 152 -41.01 61.76 60.00
C LEU A 152 -42.28 62.40 60.61
N PRO A 153 -43.40 61.68 60.66
CA PRO A 153 -44.62 62.21 61.28
C PRO A 153 -44.34 62.56 62.74
N ALA A 154 -44.85 63.73 63.17
CA ALA A 154 -44.68 64.23 64.52
C ALA A 154 -45.19 63.20 65.55
N PRO A 155 -44.51 63.03 66.69
CA PRO A 155 -44.93 62.06 67.70
C PRO A 155 -46.35 62.40 68.17
N SER A 156 -47.27 61.48 67.93
CA SER A 156 -48.63 61.54 68.45
C SER A 156 -48.56 61.45 69.98
N ASN A 157 -48.70 62.60 70.63
CA ASN A 157 -48.95 62.66 72.05
C ASN A 157 -50.38 62.18 72.32
N ARG A 158 -50.50 61.28 73.32
CA ARG A 158 -51.72 60.79 73.98
C ARG A 158 -52.37 59.60 73.25
N THR A 159 -52.79 58.52 73.90
CA THR A 159 -53.09 58.28 75.32
C THR A 159 -53.17 56.78 75.57
N GLN A 160 -53.01 56.39 76.84
CA GLN A 160 -53.16 55.05 77.44
C GLN A 160 -54.36 54.23 76.95
N ASP A 161 -54.17 52.91 76.80
CA ASP A 161 -54.88 51.82 77.52
C ASP A 161 -54.48 50.47 76.88
N ASN A 162 -53.79 49.57 77.59
CA ASN A 162 -54.29 48.45 78.42
C ASN A 162 -55.00 47.30 77.67
N ASP A 163 -54.46 46.10 77.92
CA ASP A 163 -55.11 44.79 78.01
C ASP A 163 -55.73 44.13 76.75
N LEU A 164 -55.02 43.15 76.16
CA LEU A 164 -55.19 41.70 76.39
C LEU A 164 -54.14 40.86 75.62
#